data_AF-V4PZV6-F1
#
_entry.id   AF-V4PZV6-F1
#
_cell.length_a   1.000
_cell.length_b   1.000
_cell.length_c   1.000
_cell.angle_alpha   90.00
_cell.angle_beta   90.00
_cell.angle_gamma   90.00
#
_symmetry.space_group_name_H-M   'P 1'
#
loop_
_entity.id
_entity.type
_entity.pdbx_description
1 polymer ?
#
loop_
_entity_poly.entity_id
_entity_poly.type
_entity_poly.pdbx_seq_one_letter_code
_entity_poly.pdbx_strand_id
1 'polypeptide(L)'
;MSFKALFTAAALALSAMAVTTIATPAAAQATDPVKLDLTARVLGNLKIVDVMARAGAQTLLADETIKSFTPTEQNRLVQFYTDGLHAEESALNRKLAASCADDFTADELKVLLRLSQIKYIQQLVAQGGDPSINADPSTMSADDKAVYDQYSNSDLVTRLADNLDFDAIKPDLEAITLQAVTDFLAWRAQQPA
;
A
#
# COMPACT_ATOMS: atom_id res chain seq x y z
N MET A 1 10.91 -22.79 -2.00
CA MET A 1 9.85 -22.24 -1.13
C MET A 1 8.96 -21.39 -2.01
N SER A 2 7.64 -21.61 -2.02
CA SER A 2 6.72 -21.02 -3.01
C SER A 2 6.28 -19.61 -2.60
N PHE A 3 6.15 -18.72 -3.59
CA PHE A 3 5.70 -17.31 -3.53
C PHE A 3 4.40 -17.04 -2.71
N LYS A 4 3.68 -18.08 -2.30
CA LYS A 4 2.41 -17.99 -1.58
C LYS A 4 2.54 -17.65 -0.09
N ALA A 5 3.75 -17.72 0.49
CA ALA A 5 3.94 -17.62 1.94
C ALA A 5 4.54 -16.29 2.44
N LEU A 6 4.87 -15.34 1.55
CA LEU A 6 5.66 -14.15 1.90
C LEU A 6 4.86 -12.85 2.09
N PHE A 7 3.56 -12.83 1.76
CA PHE A 7 2.73 -11.61 1.89
C PHE A 7 1.98 -11.47 3.23
N THR A 8 2.20 -12.38 4.19
CA THR A 8 1.37 -12.47 5.42
C THR A 8 1.98 -11.79 6.65
N ALA A 9 2.95 -10.87 6.50
CA ALA A 9 3.72 -10.35 7.65
C ALA A 9 3.73 -8.82 7.80
N ALA A 10 2.66 -8.12 7.39
CA ALA A 10 2.50 -6.69 7.65
C ALA A 10 1.32 -6.40 8.58
N ALA A 11 1.30 -7.06 9.74
CA ALA A 11 0.44 -6.68 10.85
C ALA A 11 1.10 -7.12 12.16
N LEU A 12 1.24 -6.15 13.08
CA LEU A 12 1.75 -6.24 14.47
C LEU A 12 3.16 -5.69 14.68
N ALA A 13 3.24 -4.43 15.09
CA ALA A 13 3.84 -4.09 16.38
C ALA A 13 3.64 -2.60 16.70
N LEU A 14 2.75 -2.33 17.66
CA LEU A 14 2.67 -1.06 18.36
C LEU A 14 3.64 -1.07 19.55
N SER A 15 4.36 0.05 19.69
CA SER A 15 4.95 0.66 20.90
C SER A 15 6.12 -0.03 21.63
N ALA A 16 7.28 0.63 21.62
CA ALA A 16 8.00 1.04 22.85
C ALA A 16 9.17 2.04 22.59
N MET A 17 9.01 3.24 23.16
CA MET A 17 10.00 4.14 23.79
C MET A 17 11.33 4.52 23.10
N ALA A 18 11.37 5.80 22.71
CA ALA A 18 12.45 6.79 22.77
C ALA A 18 13.90 6.37 23.09
N VAL A 19 14.78 6.63 22.13
CA VAL A 19 16.13 7.18 22.38
C VAL A 19 16.38 8.31 21.37
N THR A 20 16.52 9.53 21.87
CA THR A 20 16.91 10.72 21.11
C THR A 20 18.41 10.68 20.83
N THR A 21 18.80 10.23 19.64
CA THR A 21 20.11 10.56 19.06
C THR A 21 19.93 11.72 18.10
N ILE A 22 20.52 12.86 18.42
CA ILE A 22 20.59 14.03 17.55
C ILE A 22 21.55 13.67 16.40
N ALA A 23 21.00 13.11 15.33
CA ALA A 23 21.73 12.94 14.09
C ALA A 23 21.85 14.31 13.41
N THR A 24 23.09 14.73 13.15
CA THR A 24 23.43 15.77 12.17
C THR A 24 22.61 15.58 10.90
N PRO A 25 22.00 16.64 10.31
CA PRO A 25 21.23 16.48 9.10
C PRO A 25 22.20 16.07 7.99
N ALA A 26 22.18 14.78 7.64
CA ALA A 26 22.65 14.34 6.35
C ALA A 26 21.89 15.20 5.33
N ALA A 27 22.62 15.95 4.51
CA ALA A 27 22.02 16.72 3.43
C ALA A 27 21.10 15.76 2.68
N ALA A 28 19.79 15.99 2.75
CA ALA A 28 18.80 15.19 2.04
C ALA A 28 19.18 15.26 0.57
N GLN A 29 19.83 14.21 0.07
CA GLN A 29 20.06 14.07 -1.35
C GLN A 29 18.66 14.03 -1.94
N ALA A 30 18.33 15.03 -2.76
CA ALA A 30 17.06 15.03 -3.47
C ALA A 30 17.05 13.75 -4.32
N THR A 31 16.16 12.82 -3.99
CA THR A 31 15.94 11.59 -4.73
C THR A 31 15.85 11.90 -6.22
N ASP A 32 16.54 11.12 -7.04
CA ASP A 32 16.54 11.30 -8.49
C ASP A 32 15.08 11.32 -8.99
N PRO A 33 14.62 12.41 -9.64
CA PRO A 33 13.23 12.56 -10.05
C PRO A 33 12.77 11.45 -11.01
N VAL A 34 13.69 10.86 -11.79
CA VAL A 34 13.38 9.74 -12.69
C VAL A 34 13.13 8.47 -11.88
N LYS A 35 13.97 8.18 -10.88
CA LYS A 35 13.78 7.03 -10.00
C LYS A 35 12.49 7.15 -9.18
N LEU A 36 12.20 8.35 -8.69
CA LEU A 36 10.97 8.64 -7.96
C LEU A 36 9.73 8.37 -8.83
N ASP A 37 9.72 8.85 -10.09
CA ASP A 37 8.61 8.61 -11.02
C ASP A 37 8.43 7.12 -11.33
N LEU A 38 9.52 6.41 -11.65
CA LEU A 38 9.47 4.97 -11.91
C LEU A 38 8.92 4.20 -10.71
N THR A 39 9.41 4.51 -9.51
CA THR A 39 8.98 3.85 -8.27
C THR A 39 7.50 4.15 -7.97
N ALA A 40 7.07 5.41 -8.08
CA ALA A 40 5.67 5.77 -7.89
C ALA A 40 4.74 5.05 -8.88
N ARG A 41 5.17 4.88 -10.13
CA ARG A 41 4.45 4.10 -11.14
C ARG A 41 4.41 2.60 -10.84
N VAL A 42 5.50 2.03 -10.30
CA VAL A 42 5.51 0.65 -9.79
C VAL A 42 4.43 0.50 -8.72
N LEU A 43 4.42 1.36 -7.69
CA LEU A 43 3.44 1.29 -6.60
C LEU A 43 2.00 1.49 -7.09
N GLY A 44 1.78 2.44 -8.02
CA GLY A 44 0.47 2.67 -8.63
C GLY A 44 -0.03 1.48 -9.45
N ASN A 45 0.85 0.81 -10.21
CA ASN A 45 0.49 -0.40 -10.96
C ASN A 45 0.18 -1.58 -10.03
N LEU A 46 0.92 -1.69 -8.91
CA LEU A 46 0.69 -2.70 -7.88
C LEU A 46 -0.54 -2.43 -7.01
N LYS A 47 -1.19 -1.26 -7.19
CA LYS A 47 -2.40 -0.88 -6.45
C LYS A 47 -2.22 -0.94 -4.93
N ILE A 48 -1.08 -0.42 -4.46
CA ILE A 48 -0.74 -0.38 -3.03
C ILE A 48 -1.83 0.35 -2.22
N VAL A 49 -2.41 1.43 -2.76
CA VAL A 49 -3.50 2.17 -2.09
C VAL A 49 -4.77 1.33 -1.98
N ASP A 50 -5.15 0.55 -3.00
CA ASP A 50 -6.30 -0.37 -2.93
C ASP A 50 -6.06 -1.46 -1.87
N VAL A 51 -4.83 -1.96 -1.76
CA VAL A 51 -4.43 -2.92 -0.72
C VAL A 51 -4.56 -2.30 0.67
N MET A 52 -4.06 -1.07 0.87
CA MET A 52 -4.22 -0.33 2.12
C MET A 52 -5.70 -0.07 2.44
N ALA A 53 -6.50 0.31 1.46
CA ALA A 53 -7.93 0.57 1.62
C ALA A 53 -8.68 -0.67 2.12
N ARG A 54 -8.37 -1.85 1.58
CA ARG A 54 -8.96 -3.11 2.03
C ARG A 54 -8.52 -3.47 3.45
N ALA A 55 -7.22 -3.43 3.74
CA ALA A 55 -6.68 -3.75 5.05
C ALA A 55 -7.19 -2.78 6.13
N GLY A 56 -7.24 -1.48 5.82
CA GLY A 56 -7.78 -0.45 6.68
C GLY A 56 -9.28 -0.60 6.92
N ALA A 57 -10.07 -0.92 5.89
CA ALA A 57 -11.50 -1.21 6.05
C ALA A 57 -11.74 -2.43 6.94
N GLN A 58 -10.97 -3.51 6.76
CA GLN A 58 -11.04 -4.69 7.64
C GLN A 58 -10.69 -4.33 9.09
N THR A 59 -9.68 -3.49 9.30
CA THR A 59 -9.27 -3.02 10.62
C THR A 59 -10.36 -2.16 11.27
N LEU A 60 -10.95 -1.22 10.53
CA LEU A 60 -12.07 -0.39 10.99
C LEU A 60 -13.28 -1.25 11.39
N LEU A 61 -13.64 -2.24 10.59
CA LEU A 61 -14.77 -3.13 10.86
C LEU A 61 -14.49 -4.13 12.00
N ALA A 62 -13.22 -4.36 12.33
CA ALA A 62 -12.82 -5.18 13.47
C ALA A 62 -12.92 -4.43 14.81
N ASP A 63 -13.00 -3.09 14.81
CA ASP A 63 -13.13 -2.27 16.00
C ASP A 63 -14.48 -2.47 16.71
N GLU A 64 -14.47 -2.66 18.03
CA GLU A 64 -15.68 -2.94 18.82
C GLU A 64 -16.68 -1.79 18.82
N THR A 65 -16.21 -0.54 18.70
CA THR A 65 -17.08 0.63 18.59
C THR A 65 -17.83 0.59 17.26
N ILE A 66 -17.12 0.29 16.17
CA ILE A 66 -17.70 0.25 14.83
C ILE A 66 -18.62 -0.96 14.66
N LYS A 67 -18.32 -2.10 15.29
CA LYS A 67 -19.24 -3.26 15.31
C LYS A 67 -20.61 -2.95 15.89
N SER A 68 -20.73 -1.94 16.78
CA SER A 68 -22.02 -1.53 17.33
C SER A 68 -22.88 -0.72 16.34
N PHE A 69 -22.29 -0.22 15.25
CA PHE A 69 -23.01 0.49 14.20
C PHE A 69 -23.82 -0.48 13.34
N THR A 70 -24.89 0.03 12.75
CA THR A 70 -25.68 -0.70 11.74
C THR A 70 -24.82 -1.00 10.50
N PRO A 71 -25.14 -2.03 9.70
CA PRO A 71 -24.41 -2.31 8.46
C PRO A 71 -24.33 -1.12 7.50
N THR A 72 -25.38 -0.29 7.44
CA THR A 72 -25.39 0.92 6.62
C THR A 72 -24.38 1.96 7.12
N GLU A 73 -24.31 2.18 8.44
CA GLU A 73 -23.33 3.07 9.05
C GLU A 73 -21.90 2.56 8.87
N GLN A 74 -21.66 1.26 9.07
CA GLN A 74 -20.37 0.61 8.83
C GLN A 74 -19.90 0.78 7.39
N ASN A 75 -20.76 0.45 6.42
CA ASN A 75 -20.48 0.61 5.00
C ASN A 75 -20.18 2.07 4.64
N ARG A 76 -20.90 3.02 5.25
CA ARG A 76 -20.72 4.44 4.97
C ARG A 76 -19.41 4.98 5.52
N LEU A 77 -19.01 4.58 6.74
CA LEU A 77 -17.72 4.94 7.31
C LEU A 77 -16.57 4.36 6.46
N VAL A 78 -16.67 3.08 6.09
CA VAL A 78 -15.69 2.43 5.20
C VAL A 78 -15.58 3.20 3.88
N GLN A 79 -16.72 3.59 3.28
CA GLN A 79 -16.73 4.37 2.05
C GLN A 79 -15.99 5.70 2.21
N PHE A 80 -16.28 6.49 3.24
CA PHE A 80 -15.58 7.76 3.48
C PHE A 80 -14.07 7.57 3.64
N TYR A 81 -13.67 6.51 4.36
CA TYR A 81 -12.26 6.16 4.53
C TYR A 81 -11.59 5.78 3.21
N THR A 82 -12.20 4.89 2.42
CA THR A 82 -11.63 4.44 1.15
C THR A 82 -11.62 5.56 0.10
N ASP A 83 -12.64 6.42 0.08
CA ASP A 83 -12.69 7.57 -0.82
C ASP A 83 -11.56 8.57 -0.51
N GLY A 84 -11.29 8.82 0.78
CA GLY A 84 -10.16 9.66 1.20
C GLY A 84 -8.79 9.09 0.80
N LEU A 85 -8.60 7.77 0.93
CA LEU A 85 -7.38 7.11 0.46
C LEU A 85 -7.18 7.26 -1.06
N HIS A 86 -8.24 7.02 -1.85
CA HIS A 86 -8.15 7.14 -3.30
C HIS A 86 -7.95 8.58 -3.76
N ALA A 87 -8.50 9.57 -3.06
CA ALA A 87 -8.27 10.98 -3.36
C ALA A 87 -6.78 11.36 -3.23
N GLU A 88 -6.07 10.74 -2.29
CA GLU A 88 -4.65 10.97 -2.02
C GLU A 88 -3.73 9.94 -2.69
N GLU A 89 -4.23 9.08 -3.59
CA GLU A 89 -3.48 7.93 -4.14
C GLU A 89 -2.11 8.34 -4.70
N SER A 90 -2.10 9.40 -5.51
CA SER A 90 -0.88 9.91 -6.14
C SER A 90 0.13 10.44 -5.10
N ALA A 91 -0.36 11.15 -4.08
CA ALA A 91 0.48 11.73 -3.03
C ALA A 91 1.07 10.64 -2.13
N LEU A 92 0.26 9.67 -1.70
CA LEU A 92 0.69 8.53 -0.89
C LEU A 92 1.73 7.68 -1.63
N ASN A 93 1.45 7.32 -2.89
CA ASN A 93 2.40 6.56 -3.71
C ASN A 93 3.71 7.33 -3.91
N ARG A 94 3.67 8.65 -4.05
CA ARG A 94 4.88 9.46 -4.21
C ARG A 94 5.71 9.52 -2.92
N LYS A 95 5.07 9.59 -1.75
CA LYS A 95 5.76 9.54 -0.46
C LYS A 95 6.39 8.17 -0.18
N LEU A 96 5.65 7.10 -0.43
CA LEU A 96 6.19 5.72 -0.36
C LEU A 96 7.31 5.49 -1.38
N ALA A 97 7.19 6.06 -2.57
CA ALA A 97 8.26 5.97 -3.56
C ALA A 97 9.52 6.71 -3.09
N ALA A 98 9.37 7.88 -2.46
CA ALA A 98 10.50 8.65 -1.94
C ALA A 98 11.25 7.92 -0.81
N SER A 99 10.60 7.03 -0.08
CA SER A 99 11.26 6.28 1.00
C SER A 99 12.17 5.14 0.52
N CYS A 100 11.98 4.64 -0.71
CA CYS A 100 12.72 3.48 -1.22
C CYS A 100 13.37 3.67 -2.60
N ALA A 101 13.07 4.74 -3.34
CA ALA A 101 13.54 4.90 -4.72
C ALA A 101 15.08 4.92 -4.85
N ASP A 102 15.79 5.42 -3.84
CA ASP A 102 17.26 5.50 -3.87
C ASP A 102 17.95 4.15 -3.59
N ASP A 103 17.22 3.15 -3.08
CA ASP A 103 17.71 1.78 -2.85
C ASP A 103 17.78 0.93 -4.12
N PHE A 104 17.33 1.48 -5.25
CA PHE A 104 17.31 0.83 -6.54
C PHE A 104 18.07 1.63 -7.60
N THR A 105 18.74 0.93 -8.49
CA THR A 105 19.25 1.49 -9.75
C THR A 105 18.09 1.74 -10.73
N ALA A 106 18.31 2.61 -11.70
CA ALA A 106 17.29 2.90 -12.72
C ALA A 106 16.90 1.66 -13.55
N ASP A 107 17.83 0.74 -13.78
CA ASP A 107 17.55 -0.49 -14.54
C ASP A 107 16.77 -1.52 -13.70
N GLU A 108 17.06 -1.63 -12.41
CA GLU A 108 16.23 -2.41 -11.47
C GLU A 108 14.80 -1.86 -11.40
N LEU A 109 14.62 -0.54 -11.36
CA LEU A 109 13.30 0.09 -11.37
C LEU A 109 12.54 -0.14 -12.68
N LYS A 110 13.23 -0.21 -13.83
CA LYS A 110 12.59 -0.59 -15.11
C LYS A 110 12.10 -2.04 -15.09
N VAL A 111 12.87 -2.95 -14.48
CA VAL A 111 12.46 -4.34 -14.29
C VAL A 111 11.24 -4.43 -13.38
N LEU A 112 11.27 -3.76 -12.23
CA LEU A 112 10.12 -3.67 -11.32
C LEU A 112 8.91 -3.05 -12.01
N LEU A 113 9.10 -2.02 -12.84
CA LEU A 113 8.02 -1.42 -13.62
C LEU A 113 7.41 -2.43 -14.59
N ARG A 114 8.23 -3.19 -15.33
CA ARG A 114 7.72 -4.22 -16.24
C ARG A 114 6.97 -5.33 -15.50
N LEU A 115 7.49 -5.77 -14.35
CA LEU A 115 6.84 -6.76 -13.49
C LEU A 115 5.50 -6.24 -12.94
N SER A 116 5.46 -4.99 -12.47
CA SER A 116 4.24 -4.38 -11.92
C SER A 116 3.09 -4.27 -12.92
N GLN A 117 3.39 -4.29 -14.23
CA GLN A 117 2.40 -4.26 -15.31
C GLN A 117 1.79 -5.64 -15.62
N ILE A 118 2.36 -6.73 -15.07
CA ILE A 118 1.85 -8.08 -15.26
C ILE A 118 0.63 -8.29 -14.37
N LYS A 119 -0.53 -8.58 -14.98
CA LYS A 119 -1.80 -8.76 -14.26
C LYS A 119 -1.72 -9.80 -13.15
N TYR A 120 -1.03 -10.92 -13.39
CA TYR A 120 -0.83 -11.94 -12.37
C TYR A 120 -0.06 -11.43 -11.14
N ILE A 121 0.95 -10.56 -11.33
CA ILE A 121 1.69 -9.95 -10.22
C ILE A 121 0.78 -9.00 -9.43
N GLN A 122 0.00 -8.17 -10.13
CA GLN A 122 -0.98 -7.29 -9.47
C GLN A 122 -1.99 -8.10 -8.64
N GLN A 123 -2.45 -9.24 -9.16
CA GLN A 123 -3.32 -10.15 -8.42
C GLN A 123 -2.65 -10.79 -7.21
N LEU A 124 -1.35 -11.15 -7.30
CA LEU A 124 -0.60 -11.66 -6.16
C LEU A 124 -0.49 -10.62 -5.05
N VAL A 125 -0.22 -9.36 -5.39
CA VAL A 125 -0.18 -8.25 -4.42
C VAL A 125 -1.56 -8.02 -3.81
N ALA A 126 -2.62 -8.00 -4.62
CA ALA A 126 -3.99 -7.88 -4.14
C ALA A 126 -4.38 -9.05 -3.20
N GLN A 127 -3.96 -10.28 -3.54
CA GLN A 127 -4.15 -11.47 -2.70
C GLN A 127 -3.41 -11.37 -1.36
N GLY A 128 -2.28 -10.66 -1.31
CA GLY A 128 -1.60 -10.34 -0.05
C GLY A 128 -2.44 -9.47 0.89
N GLY A 129 -3.16 -8.49 0.34
CA GLY A 129 -4.09 -7.63 1.08
C GLY A 129 -5.45 -8.24 1.39
N ASP A 130 -5.85 -9.24 0.61
CA ASP A 130 -7.14 -9.92 0.72
C ASP A 130 -6.99 -11.40 0.33
N PRO A 131 -6.84 -12.30 1.32
CA PRO A 131 -6.63 -13.72 1.06
C PRO A 131 -7.78 -14.42 0.31
N SER A 132 -8.94 -13.78 0.16
CA SER A 132 -10.05 -14.32 -0.61
C SER A 132 -9.83 -14.20 -2.13
N ILE A 133 -8.94 -13.31 -2.56
CA ILE A 133 -8.53 -13.18 -3.97
C ILE A 133 -7.61 -14.33 -4.33
N ASN A 134 -7.83 -14.92 -5.49
CA ASN A 134 -6.93 -15.93 -6.05
C ASN A 134 -6.24 -15.38 -7.29
N ALA A 135 -4.92 -15.26 -7.24
CA ALA A 135 -4.12 -14.92 -8.42
C ALA A 135 -4.19 -16.06 -9.45
N ASP A 136 -4.47 -15.71 -10.70
CA ASP A 136 -4.64 -16.65 -11.80
C ASP A 136 -3.48 -16.54 -12.80
N PRO A 137 -2.59 -17.54 -12.84
CA PRO A 137 -1.46 -17.55 -13.78
C PRO A 137 -1.88 -17.51 -15.25
N SER A 138 -3.12 -17.91 -15.58
CA SER A 138 -3.65 -17.86 -16.96
C SER A 138 -3.81 -16.43 -17.50
N THR A 139 -3.77 -15.43 -16.61
CA THR A 139 -3.80 -14.01 -16.98
C THR A 139 -2.49 -13.49 -17.56
N MET A 140 -1.40 -14.26 -17.50
CA MET A 140 -0.12 -13.89 -18.11
C MET A 140 -0.09 -14.25 -19.60
N SER A 141 0.35 -13.30 -20.43
CA SER A 141 0.79 -13.62 -21.79
C SER A 141 2.08 -14.46 -21.76
N ALA A 142 2.46 -15.04 -22.90
CA ALA A 142 3.74 -15.76 -23.03
C ALA A 142 4.93 -14.85 -22.71
N ASP A 143 4.89 -13.58 -23.15
CA ASP A 143 5.92 -12.59 -22.88
C ASP A 143 5.97 -12.20 -21.40
N ASP A 144 4.81 -12.01 -20.76
CA ASP A 144 4.75 -11.74 -19.31
C ASP A 144 5.31 -12.92 -18.53
N LYS A 145 4.98 -14.15 -18.94
CA LYS A 145 5.51 -15.35 -18.31
C LYS A 145 7.02 -15.45 -18.43
N ALA A 146 7.59 -15.12 -19.60
CA ALA A 146 9.04 -15.12 -19.79
C ALA A 146 9.74 -14.11 -18.85
N VAL A 147 9.19 -12.90 -18.74
CA VAL A 147 9.71 -11.89 -17.81
C VAL A 147 9.55 -12.33 -16.35
N TYR A 148 8.38 -12.85 -15.98
CA TYR A 148 8.13 -13.36 -14.63
C TYR A 148 9.12 -14.46 -14.26
N ASP A 149 9.29 -15.47 -15.12
CA ASP A 149 10.19 -16.60 -14.87
C ASP A 149 11.65 -16.13 -14.76
N GLN A 150 12.07 -15.17 -15.61
CA GLN A 150 13.42 -14.59 -15.60
C GLN A 150 13.76 -13.95 -14.24
N TYR A 151 12.79 -13.27 -13.62
CA TYR A 151 13.00 -12.55 -12.35
C TYR A 151 12.39 -13.24 -11.13
N SER A 152 11.83 -14.44 -11.29
CA SER A 152 11.19 -15.20 -10.20
C SER A 152 12.13 -15.59 -9.05
N ASN A 153 13.44 -15.65 -9.31
CA ASN A 153 14.45 -15.91 -8.27
C ASN A 153 15.24 -14.66 -7.89
N SER A 154 14.86 -13.48 -8.39
CA SER A 154 15.48 -12.22 -8.05
C SER A 154 15.00 -11.72 -6.69
N ASP A 155 15.87 -11.02 -5.96
CA ASP A 155 15.54 -10.38 -4.68
C ASP A 155 14.79 -9.04 -4.87
N LEU A 156 14.68 -8.52 -6.10
CA LEU A 156 14.11 -7.20 -6.40
C LEU A 156 12.73 -6.95 -5.79
N VAL A 157 11.82 -7.91 -5.90
CA VAL A 157 10.46 -7.77 -5.36
C VAL A 157 10.47 -7.80 -3.83
N THR A 158 11.34 -8.61 -3.23
CA THR A 158 11.48 -8.70 -1.77
C THR A 158 12.10 -7.43 -1.22
N ARG A 159 13.20 -6.95 -1.84
CA ARG A 159 13.80 -5.65 -1.51
C ARG A 159 12.81 -4.51 -1.65
N LEU A 160 11.94 -4.51 -2.67
CA LEU A 160 10.92 -3.46 -2.79
C LEU A 160 9.97 -3.50 -1.61
N ALA A 161 9.46 -4.68 -1.24
CA ALA A 161 8.57 -4.84 -0.10
C ALA A 161 9.24 -4.43 1.23
N ASP A 162 10.50 -4.82 1.43
CA ASP A 162 11.25 -4.57 2.67
C ASP A 162 11.64 -3.10 2.86
N ASN A 163 11.85 -2.35 1.78
CA ASN A 163 12.22 -0.93 1.84
C ASN A 163 11.01 0.03 1.80
N LEU A 164 9.78 -0.48 1.60
CA LEU A 164 8.59 0.36 1.66
C LEU A 164 8.32 0.82 3.10
N ASP A 165 8.71 2.06 3.39
CA ASP A 165 8.44 2.68 4.68
C ASP A 165 7.02 3.27 4.74
N PHE A 166 6.11 2.55 5.41
CA PHE A 166 4.74 3.02 5.66
C PHE A 166 4.65 4.07 6.78
N ASP A 167 5.67 4.24 7.62
CA ASP A 167 5.69 5.33 8.61
C ASP A 167 5.79 6.70 7.92
N ALA A 168 6.41 6.75 6.73
CA ALA A 168 6.50 7.97 5.92
C ALA A 168 5.13 8.55 5.49
N ILE A 169 4.08 7.72 5.44
CA ILE A 169 2.71 8.15 5.09
C ILE A 169 1.75 8.11 6.27
N LYS A 170 2.20 7.66 7.46
CA LYS A 170 1.34 7.56 8.64
C LYS A 170 0.59 8.85 8.99
N PRO A 171 1.21 10.06 8.96
CA PRO A 171 0.47 11.29 9.24
C PRO A 171 -0.68 11.54 8.25
N ASP A 172 -0.50 11.18 6.98
CA ASP A 172 -1.54 11.30 5.96
C ASP A 172 -2.67 10.30 6.20
N LEU A 173 -2.33 9.05 6.55
CA LEU A 173 -3.32 8.02 6.90
C LEU A 173 -4.15 8.42 8.12
N GLU A 174 -3.52 9.01 9.14
CA GLU A 174 -4.21 9.55 10.33
C GLU A 174 -5.15 10.70 9.95
N ALA A 175 -4.70 11.62 9.10
CA ALA A 175 -5.51 12.73 8.63
C ALA A 175 -6.72 12.24 7.80
N ILE A 176 -6.51 11.29 6.89
CA ILE A 176 -7.58 10.67 6.09
C ILE A 176 -8.60 9.97 6.99
N THR A 177 -8.12 9.22 8.00
CA THR A 177 -9.00 8.52 8.94
C THR A 177 -9.84 9.50 9.76
N LEU A 178 -9.22 10.57 10.27
CA LEU A 178 -9.92 11.61 11.03
C LEU A 178 -10.97 12.32 10.17
N GLN A 179 -10.63 12.65 8.92
CA GLN A 179 -11.56 13.26 7.98
C GLN A 179 -12.74 12.32 7.70
N ALA A 180 -12.49 11.04 7.45
CA ALA A 180 -13.54 10.05 7.22
C ALA A 180 -14.51 9.91 8.40
N VAL A 181 -14.00 9.90 9.64
CA VAL A 181 -14.84 9.90 10.84
C VAL A 181 -15.65 11.19 10.96
N THR A 182 -15.05 12.33 10.66
CA THR A 182 -15.73 13.64 10.68
C THR A 182 -16.89 13.67 9.68
N ASP A 183 -16.64 13.24 8.44
CA ASP A 183 -17.65 13.18 7.39
C ASP A 183 -18.75 12.16 7.70
N PHE A 184 -18.39 11.03 8.30
CA PHE A 184 -19.35 10.05 8.79
C PHE A 184 -20.28 10.64 9.86
N LEU A 185 -19.74 11.35 10.85
CA LEU A 185 -20.55 11.99 11.90
C LEU A 185 -21.47 13.07 11.32
N ALA A 186 -20.97 13.86 10.37
CA ALA A 186 -21.77 14.88 9.68
C ALA A 186 -22.92 14.23 8.87
N TRP A 187 -22.65 13.14 8.17
CA TRP A 187 -23.67 12.37 7.44
C TRP A 187 -24.70 11.74 8.39
N ARG A 188 -24.24 11.17 9.53
CA ARG A 188 -25.11 10.53 10.52
C ARG A 188 -26.08 11.53 11.16
N ALA A 189 -25.61 12.75 11.44
CA ALA A 189 -26.45 13.82 11.98
C ALA A 189 -27.60 14.25 11.06
N GLN A 190 -27.53 13.91 9.76
CA GLN A 190 -28.56 14.18 8.77
C GLN A 190 -29.54 13.00 8.60
N GLN A 191 -29.27 11.84 9.19
CA GLN A 191 -30.15 10.68 9.10
C GLN A 191 -31.32 10.83 10.09
N PRO A 192 -32.53 10.40 9.69
CA PRO A 192 -33.65 10.31 10.64
C PRO A 192 -33.31 9.30 11.75
N ALA A 193 -33.73 9.63 12.97
CA ALA A 193 -33.55 8.80 14.16
C ALA A 193 -34.34 7.48 14.11
#